data_AF-A0A7K4W7S4-F1
#
_entry.id   AF-A0A7K4W7S4-F1
#
_cell.length_a   1.000
_cell.length_b   1.000
_cell.length_c   1.000
_cell.angle_alpha   90.00
_cell.angle_beta   90.00
_cell.angle_gamma   90.00
#
_symmetry.space_group_name_H-M   'P 1'
#
loop_
_entity.id
_entity.type
_entity.pdbx_description
1 polymer ?
#
loop_
_entity_poly.entity_id
_entity_poly.type
_entity_poly.pdbx_seq_one_letter_code
_entity_poly.pdbx_strand_id
1 'polypeptide(L)'
;GSEAASEQGQEEEAEDRLKEHMDSLLDKSAKTRQAALQSLRLALSSKTLSEFLLERRLTLTDSLEKCLKKGQGAGGLRAAGPVTRVSGRSLVLPTGKGEEQALAGTVLTLLCLQMGSGPEGEEVFRSLKPLLISVLTDSTASPSARQSCATALGMCCYIAAADLE
;
A
#
# COMPACT_ATOMS: atom_id res chain seq x y z
N GLY A 1 -10.60 24.87 -25.43
CA GLY A 1 -11.92 24.46 -24.89
C GLY A 1 -12.32 23.01 -25.16
N SER A 2 -11.58 22.23 -25.97
CA SER A 2 -11.91 20.82 -26.24
C SER A 2 -11.05 19.82 -25.46
N GLU A 3 -9.82 20.18 -25.05
CA GLU A 3 -8.94 19.31 -24.26
C GLU A 3 -9.38 19.19 -22.80
N ALA A 4 -9.73 20.32 -22.15
CA ALA A 4 -10.18 20.31 -20.74
C ALA A 4 -11.42 19.45 -20.49
N ALA A 5 -12.35 19.36 -21.46
CA ALA A 5 -13.54 18.51 -21.35
C ALA A 5 -13.20 17.01 -21.49
N SER A 6 -12.16 16.68 -22.26
CA SER A 6 -11.65 15.30 -22.39
C SER A 6 -10.79 14.87 -21.20
N GLU A 7 -10.11 15.81 -20.55
CA GLU A 7 -9.33 15.57 -19.32
C GLU A 7 -10.26 15.34 -18.12
N GLN A 8 -11.31 16.16 -17.97
CA GLN A 8 -12.26 16.06 -16.87
C GLN A 8 -13.07 14.74 -16.90
N GLY A 9 -13.47 14.27 -18.09
CA GLY A 9 -14.11 12.95 -18.23
C GLY A 9 -13.17 11.76 -17.98
N GLN A 10 -11.87 11.91 -18.27
CA GLN A 10 -10.87 10.89 -17.96
C GLN A 10 -10.48 10.83 -16.49
N GLU A 11 -10.71 11.92 -15.75
CA GLU A 11 -10.53 12.01 -14.31
C GLU A 11 -11.69 11.32 -13.58
N GLU A 12 -12.92 11.63 -13.95
CA GLU A 12 -14.14 10.99 -13.41
C GLU A 12 -14.12 9.46 -13.61
N GLU A 13 -13.72 9.00 -14.80
CA GLU A 13 -13.57 7.56 -15.06
C GLU A 13 -12.45 6.92 -14.21
N ALA A 14 -11.38 7.66 -13.93
CA ALA A 14 -10.31 7.16 -13.06
C ALA A 14 -10.77 7.06 -11.60
N GLU A 15 -11.54 8.04 -11.13
CA GLU A 15 -12.14 8.02 -9.80
C GLU A 15 -13.11 6.86 -9.61
N ASP A 16 -13.99 6.62 -10.58
CA ASP A 16 -14.93 5.49 -10.51
C ASP A 16 -14.20 4.15 -10.44
N ARG A 17 -13.15 3.98 -11.25
CA ARG A 17 -12.27 2.80 -11.16
C ARG A 17 -11.58 2.70 -9.79
N LEU A 18 -11.14 3.80 -9.19
CA LEU A 18 -10.57 3.79 -7.85
C LEU A 18 -11.59 3.35 -6.80
N LYS A 19 -12.84 3.83 -6.87
CA LYS A 19 -13.92 3.43 -5.94
C LYS A 19 -14.13 1.91 -5.99
N GLU A 20 -14.20 1.33 -7.20
CA GLU A 20 -14.33 -0.13 -7.37
C GLU A 20 -13.15 -0.90 -6.78
N HIS A 21 -11.93 -0.39 -6.94
CA HIS A 21 -10.75 -1.02 -6.35
C HIS A 21 -10.76 -0.93 -4.82
N MET A 22 -11.24 0.17 -4.24
CA MET A 22 -11.39 0.32 -2.79
C MET A 22 -12.35 -0.72 -2.22
N ASP A 23 -13.51 -0.92 -2.84
CA ASP A 23 -14.48 -1.94 -2.41
C ASP A 23 -13.87 -3.35 -2.47
N SER A 24 -13.05 -3.61 -3.50
CA SER A 24 -12.35 -4.87 -3.70
C SER A 24 -11.24 -5.14 -2.66
N LEU A 25 -10.74 -4.11 -1.95
CA LEU A 25 -9.79 -4.31 -0.84
C LEU A 25 -10.41 -5.04 0.36
N LEU A 26 -11.74 -5.03 0.48
CA LEU A 26 -12.45 -5.68 1.58
C LEU A 26 -12.88 -7.11 1.25
N ASP A 27 -12.58 -7.60 0.04
CA ASP A 27 -12.98 -8.92 -0.43
C ASP A 27 -12.39 -10.06 0.42
N LYS A 28 -13.12 -11.18 0.47
CA LYS A 28 -12.73 -12.39 1.23
C LYS A 28 -11.48 -13.05 0.62
N SER A 29 -11.35 -13.00 -0.70
CA SER A 29 -10.23 -13.58 -1.45
C SER A 29 -8.99 -12.70 -1.38
N ALA A 30 -7.87 -13.27 -0.92
CA ALA A 30 -6.57 -12.58 -0.93
C ALA A 30 -6.13 -12.19 -2.34
N LYS A 31 -6.44 -13.03 -3.35
CA LYS A 31 -6.09 -12.75 -4.75
C LYS A 31 -6.81 -11.52 -5.29
N THR A 32 -8.08 -11.34 -4.93
CA THR A 32 -8.87 -10.16 -5.33
C THR A 32 -8.30 -8.90 -4.68
N ARG A 33 -8.00 -8.96 -3.36
CA ARG A 33 -7.38 -7.84 -2.65
C ARG A 33 -6.02 -7.44 -3.24
N GLN A 34 -5.18 -8.42 -3.58
CA GLN A 34 -3.89 -8.16 -4.22
C GLN A 34 -4.05 -7.48 -5.58
N ALA A 35 -4.96 -7.97 -6.43
CA ALA A 35 -5.23 -7.36 -7.73
C ALA A 35 -5.71 -5.91 -7.56
N ALA A 36 -6.62 -5.66 -6.61
CA ALA A 36 -7.09 -4.32 -6.29
C ALA A 36 -5.95 -3.40 -5.80
N LEU A 37 -5.07 -3.86 -4.91
CA LEU A 37 -3.89 -3.11 -4.47
C LEU A 37 -2.92 -2.82 -5.62
N GLN A 38 -2.71 -3.76 -6.54
CA GLN A 38 -1.89 -3.55 -7.73
C GLN A 38 -2.49 -2.49 -8.65
N SER A 39 -3.80 -2.55 -8.91
CA SER A 39 -4.50 -1.56 -9.72
C SER A 39 -4.48 -0.18 -9.07
N LEU A 40 -4.72 -0.08 -7.76
CA LEU A 40 -4.60 1.16 -7.00
C LEU A 40 -3.19 1.74 -7.11
N ARG A 41 -2.15 0.92 -6.95
CA ARG A 41 -0.76 1.37 -7.11
C ARG A 41 -0.53 1.97 -8.50
N LEU A 42 -1.00 1.30 -9.55
CA LEU A 42 -0.84 1.78 -10.93
C LEU A 42 -1.60 3.09 -11.16
N ALA A 43 -2.85 3.17 -10.72
CA ALA A 43 -3.67 4.37 -10.82
C ALA A 43 -3.01 5.56 -10.11
N LEU A 44 -2.62 5.39 -8.84
CA LEU A 44 -1.95 6.42 -8.05
C LEU A 44 -0.55 6.80 -8.57
N SER A 45 0.11 5.92 -9.34
CA SER A 45 1.39 6.25 -9.97
C SER A 45 1.26 6.99 -11.30
N SER A 46 0.09 6.93 -11.93
CA SER A 46 -0.14 7.46 -13.29
C SER A 46 -0.90 8.78 -13.29
N LYS A 47 -1.78 9.01 -12.31
CA LYS A 47 -2.59 10.21 -12.18
C LYS A 47 -2.61 10.70 -10.73
N THR A 48 -2.59 12.01 -10.57
CA THR A 48 -2.77 12.67 -9.27
C THR A 48 -4.25 12.99 -9.10
N LEU A 49 -4.87 12.49 -8.03
CA LEU A 49 -6.31 12.64 -7.76
C LEU A 49 -6.52 13.27 -6.38
N SER A 50 -5.94 14.43 -6.15
CA SER A 50 -5.78 15.03 -4.82
C SER A 50 -7.11 15.27 -4.11
N GLU A 51 -8.11 15.82 -4.81
CA GLU A 51 -9.43 16.13 -4.23
C GLU A 51 -10.16 14.85 -3.81
N PHE A 52 -10.25 13.87 -4.71
CA PHE A 52 -10.80 12.54 -4.43
C PHE A 52 -10.14 11.85 -3.23
N LEU A 53 -8.80 11.88 -3.17
CA LEU A 53 -8.05 11.21 -2.11
C LEU A 53 -8.22 11.92 -0.77
N LEU A 54 -8.28 13.25 -0.75
CA LEU A 54 -8.54 14.02 0.47
C LEU A 54 -9.91 13.68 1.06
N GLU A 55 -10.95 13.56 0.23
CA GLU A 55 -12.31 13.20 0.66
C GLU A 55 -12.40 11.77 1.20
N ARG A 56 -11.72 10.81 0.54
CA ARG A 56 -11.82 9.38 0.86
C ARG A 56 -10.66 8.83 1.69
N ARG A 57 -9.74 9.66 2.17
CA ARG A 57 -8.49 9.23 2.83
C ARG A 57 -8.72 8.27 4.00
N LEU A 58 -9.75 8.52 4.82
CA LEU A 58 -10.02 7.72 6.01
C LEU A 58 -10.45 6.29 5.64
N THR A 59 -11.30 6.16 4.63
CA THR A 59 -11.74 4.86 4.11
C THR A 59 -10.59 4.09 3.45
N LEU A 60 -9.75 4.78 2.67
CA LEU A 60 -8.53 4.20 2.10
C LEU A 60 -7.58 3.71 3.19
N THR A 61 -7.38 4.52 4.23
CA THR A 61 -6.50 4.21 5.37
C THR A 61 -6.99 3.00 6.14
N ASP A 62 -8.29 2.92 6.46
CA ASP A 62 -8.89 1.76 7.13
C ASP A 62 -8.77 0.48 6.28
N SER A 63 -8.95 0.60 4.97
CA SER A 63 -8.79 -0.52 4.04
C SER A 63 -7.34 -1.02 3.99
N LEU A 64 -6.37 -0.11 3.93
CA LEU A 64 -4.94 -0.42 3.97
C LEU A 64 -4.52 -1.04 5.31
N GLU A 65 -5.04 -0.52 6.42
CA GLU A 65 -4.84 -1.08 7.76
C GLU A 65 -5.30 -2.55 7.81
N LYS A 66 -6.48 -2.84 7.27
CA LYS A 66 -7.02 -4.21 7.20
C LYS A 66 -6.15 -5.12 6.33
N CYS A 67 -5.63 -4.64 5.20
CA CYS A 67 -4.71 -5.40 4.35
C CYS A 67 -3.37 -5.70 5.06
N LEU A 68 -2.82 -4.72 5.77
CA LEU A 68 -1.58 -4.90 6.54
C LEU A 68 -1.77 -5.90 7.70
N LYS A 69 -2.89 -5.81 8.42
CA LYS A 69 -3.25 -6.71 9.54
C LYS A 69 -3.61 -8.12 9.09
N LYS A 70 -4.40 -8.29 8.02
CA LYS A 70 -4.75 -9.62 7.49
C LYS A 70 -3.51 -10.40 7.04
N GLY A 71 -2.45 -9.72 6.61
CA GLY A 71 -1.16 -10.34 6.31
C GLY A 71 -0.42 -10.94 7.52
N GLN A 72 -0.76 -10.55 8.76
CA GLN A 72 -0.09 -11.00 10.00
C GLN A 72 -0.62 -12.35 10.54
N GLY A 73 -1.71 -12.89 9.98
CA GLY A 73 -2.38 -14.10 10.47
C GLY A 73 -1.77 -15.43 9.97
N ALA A 74 -1.20 -16.18 10.91
CA ALA A 74 -0.63 -17.53 10.83
C ALA A 74 0.90 -17.61 10.59
N GLY A 75 1.67 -17.17 11.59
CA GLY A 75 2.84 -17.95 12.01
C GLY A 75 2.37 -19.34 12.42
N GLY A 76 2.42 -20.29 11.50
CA GLY A 76 1.81 -21.60 11.69
C GLY A 76 2.34 -22.60 10.69
N LEU A 77 3.45 -23.21 11.07
CA LEU A 77 4.02 -24.45 10.53
C LEU A 77 4.77 -24.34 9.20
N ARG A 78 6.11 -24.36 9.35
CA ARG A 78 7.06 -25.14 8.53
C ARG A 78 6.44 -25.78 7.28
N ALA A 79 6.43 -25.05 6.17
CA ALA A 79 6.74 -25.66 4.90
C ALA A 79 8.21 -25.37 4.64
N ALA A 80 9.08 -26.26 5.14
CA ALA A 80 10.42 -26.38 4.59
C ALA A 80 10.23 -26.82 3.13
N GLY A 81 10.05 -25.87 2.22
CA GLY A 81 10.38 -26.11 0.82
C GLY A 81 11.83 -26.58 0.74
N PRO A 82 12.21 -27.40 -0.25
CA PRO A 82 13.58 -27.86 -0.37
C PRO A 82 14.49 -26.63 -0.42
N VAL A 83 15.41 -26.55 0.55
CA VAL A 83 16.51 -25.59 0.52
C VAL A 83 17.42 -26.02 -0.63
N THR A 84 17.11 -25.59 -1.84
CA THR A 84 18.08 -25.62 -2.93
C THR A 84 19.11 -24.54 -2.61
N ARG A 85 20.21 -24.98 -1.99
CA ARG A 85 21.41 -24.18 -1.79
C ARG A 85 22.03 -23.92 -3.16
N VAL A 86 21.58 -22.87 -3.85
CA VAL A 86 22.32 -22.26 -4.96
C VAL A 86 23.09 -21.08 -4.39
N SER A 87 24.39 -21.08 -4.68
CA SER A 87 25.37 -20.03 -4.39
C SER A 87 24.77 -18.63 -4.19
N GLY A 88 24.77 -18.15 -2.94
CA GLY A 88 24.80 -16.72 -2.62
C GLY A 88 23.51 -15.88 -2.65
N ARG A 89 22.34 -16.38 -3.08
CA ARG A 89 21.07 -15.63 -2.95
C ARG A 89 19.90 -16.54 -2.62
N SER A 90 19.41 -16.44 -1.39
CA SER A 90 18.16 -17.07 -0.95
C SER A 90 16.98 -16.34 -1.59
N LEU A 91 16.50 -16.84 -2.72
CA LEU A 91 15.25 -16.39 -3.34
C LEU A 91 14.10 -17.20 -2.72
N VAL A 92 13.61 -16.71 -1.59
CA VAL A 92 12.32 -17.13 -1.04
C VAL A 92 11.24 -16.53 -1.95
N LEU A 93 10.57 -17.37 -2.74
CA LEU A 93 9.38 -16.98 -3.51
C LEU A 93 8.27 -16.55 -2.53
N PRO A 94 7.64 -15.39 -2.72
CA PRO A 94 6.65 -14.89 -1.78
C PRO A 94 5.40 -15.78 -1.83
N THR A 95 5.08 -16.41 -0.71
CA THR A 95 3.71 -16.85 -0.44
C THR A 95 2.83 -15.60 -0.44
N GLY A 96 1.75 -15.59 -1.23
CA GLY A 96 0.99 -14.37 -1.58
C GLY A 96 0.60 -13.43 -0.42
N LYS A 97 0.59 -13.88 0.83
CA LYS A 97 0.33 -13.01 2.00
C LYS A 97 1.36 -11.88 2.18
N GLY A 98 2.64 -12.13 1.88
CA GLY A 98 3.69 -11.10 1.94
C GLY A 98 3.57 -10.06 0.82
N GLU A 99 3.01 -10.47 -0.31
CA GLU A 99 2.77 -9.60 -1.46
C GLU A 99 1.66 -8.57 -1.16
N GLU A 100 0.60 -8.98 -0.45
CA GLU A 100 -0.47 -8.06 -0.04
C GLU A 100 0.07 -6.93 0.85
N GLN A 101 0.91 -7.26 1.84
CA GLN A 101 1.56 -6.26 2.70
C GLN A 101 2.54 -5.37 1.93
N ALA A 102 3.30 -5.95 1.00
CA ALA A 102 4.25 -5.20 0.18
C ALA A 102 3.54 -4.19 -0.72
N LEU A 103 2.43 -4.59 -1.34
CA LEU A 103 1.60 -3.70 -2.15
C LEU A 103 0.92 -2.63 -1.30
N ALA A 104 0.36 -2.99 -0.15
CA ALA A 104 -0.26 -2.03 0.76
C ALA A 104 0.73 -0.94 1.23
N GLY A 105 1.96 -1.31 1.58
CA GLY A 105 3.02 -0.35 1.90
C GLY A 105 3.35 0.60 0.74
N THR A 106 3.32 0.09 -0.49
CA THR A 106 3.57 0.92 -1.68
C THR A 106 2.41 1.88 -1.95
N VAL A 107 1.15 1.40 -1.87
CA VAL A 107 -0.05 2.22 -2.04
C VAL A 107 -0.10 3.32 -0.98
N LEU A 108 0.23 3.00 0.27
CA LEU A 108 0.35 3.99 1.35
C LEU A 108 1.38 5.07 1.01
N THR A 109 2.56 4.68 0.52
CA THR A 109 3.61 5.63 0.14
C THR A 109 3.12 6.59 -0.94
N LEU A 110 2.42 6.07 -1.95
CA LEU A 110 1.84 6.89 -3.03
C LEU A 110 0.72 7.79 -2.51
N LEU A 111 -0.12 7.30 -1.60
CA LEU A 111 -1.16 8.11 -0.95
C LEU A 111 -0.56 9.27 -0.16
N CYS A 112 0.46 9.02 0.67
CA CYS A 112 1.17 10.07 1.40
C CYS A 112 1.89 11.04 0.45
N LEU A 113 2.48 10.56 -0.65
CA LEU A 113 3.08 11.43 -1.68
C LEU A 113 2.05 12.37 -2.33
N GLN A 114 0.87 11.86 -2.66
CA GLN A 114 -0.17 12.67 -3.29
C GLN A 114 -0.81 13.68 -2.33
N MET A 115 -0.91 13.35 -1.04
CA MET A 115 -1.43 14.29 -0.03
C MET A 115 -0.39 15.34 0.41
N GLY A 116 0.90 15.07 0.21
CA GLY A 116 1.97 15.99 0.61
C GLY A 116 2.14 16.11 2.13
N SER A 117 2.77 17.21 2.57
CA SER A 117 3.07 17.53 3.98
C SER A 117 1.90 18.18 4.74
N GLY A 118 0.65 17.88 4.36
CA GLY A 118 -0.53 18.40 5.05
C GLY A 118 -0.88 17.61 6.32
N PRO A 119 -1.70 18.19 7.23
CA PRO A 119 -2.21 17.48 8.41
C PRO A 119 -2.99 16.20 8.03
N GLU A 120 -3.59 16.18 6.84
CA GLU A 120 -4.26 15.02 6.26
C GLU A 120 -3.29 13.89 5.94
N GLY A 121 -2.14 14.22 5.33
CA GLY A 121 -1.03 13.32 5.05
C GLY A 121 -0.47 12.70 6.33
N GLU A 122 -0.26 13.55 7.33
CA GLU A 122 0.28 13.16 8.62
C GLU A 122 -0.67 12.25 9.41
N GLU A 123 -1.98 12.53 9.37
CA GLU A 123 -3.01 11.70 10.02
C GLU A 123 -3.02 10.26 9.48
N VAL A 124 -2.98 10.12 8.16
CA VAL A 124 -2.91 8.81 7.50
C VAL A 124 -1.63 8.08 7.88
N PHE A 125 -0.49 8.77 7.85
CA PHE A 125 0.78 8.17 8.22
C PHE A 125 0.81 7.77 9.70
N ARG A 126 0.37 8.64 10.62
CA ARG A 126 0.31 8.33 12.06
C ARG A 126 -0.52 7.09 12.34
N SER A 127 -1.64 6.91 11.63
CA SER A 127 -2.52 5.74 11.79
C SER A 127 -1.84 4.44 11.37
N LEU A 128 -1.10 4.44 10.26
CA LEU A 128 -0.51 3.22 9.68
C LEU A 128 0.93 2.94 10.15
N LYS A 129 1.65 3.95 10.65
CA LYS A 129 3.01 3.84 11.19
C LYS A 129 3.21 2.70 12.19
N PRO A 130 2.38 2.48 13.23
CA PRO A 130 2.59 1.37 14.16
C PRO A 130 2.50 -0.01 13.48
N LEU A 131 1.67 -0.16 12.46
CA LEU A 131 1.54 -1.41 11.69
C LEU A 131 2.76 -1.64 10.80
N LEU A 132 3.26 -0.61 10.13
CA LEU A 132 4.49 -0.69 9.34
C LEU A 132 5.69 -1.08 10.22
N ILE A 133 5.83 -0.47 11.40
CA ILE A 133 6.89 -0.81 12.35
C ILE A 133 6.73 -2.25 12.84
N SER A 134 5.51 -2.68 13.14
CA SER A 134 5.21 -4.05 13.54
C SER A 134 5.64 -5.05 12.46
N VAL A 135 5.27 -4.83 11.19
CA VAL A 135 5.67 -5.71 10.08
C VAL A 135 7.18 -5.66 9.84
N LEU A 136 7.81 -4.49 9.90
CA LEU A 136 9.25 -4.31 9.70
C LEU A 136 10.08 -5.08 10.74
N THR A 137 9.66 -5.01 12.01
CA THR A 137 10.36 -5.61 13.15
C THR A 137 10.03 -7.10 13.34
N ASP A 138 8.94 -7.58 12.75
CA ASP A 138 8.58 -9.00 12.76
C ASP A 138 9.56 -9.83 11.90
N SER A 139 10.41 -10.61 12.56
CA SER A 139 11.37 -11.51 11.90
C SER A 139 10.71 -12.65 11.13
N THR A 140 9.43 -12.93 11.40
CA THR A 140 8.65 -13.99 10.73
C THR A 140 7.90 -13.47 9.50
N ALA A 141 7.76 -12.16 9.36
CA ALA A 141 7.19 -11.54 8.18
C ALA A 141 8.09 -11.74 6.94
N SER A 142 7.47 -11.75 5.75
CA SER A 142 8.22 -11.97 4.52
C SER A 142 9.27 -10.86 4.30
N PRO A 143 10.45 -11.17 3.71
CA PRO A 143 11.46 -10.16 3.40
C PRO A 143 10.92 -9.03 2.52
N SER A 144 10.07 -9.35 1.55
CA SER A 144 9.43 -8.38 0.65
C SER A 144 8.52 -7.39 1.41
N ALA A 145 7.67 -7.90 2.30
CA ALA A 145 6.81 -7.06 3.13
C ALA A 145 7.62 -6.13 4.04
N ARG A 146 8.66 -6.67 4.70
CA ARG A 146 9.57 -5.90 5.56
C ARG A 146 10.28 -4.80 4.78
N GLN A 147 10.83 -5.11 3.62
CA GLN A 147 11.50 -4.14 2.75
C GLN A 147 10.53 -3.03 2.32
N SER A 148 9.32 -3.38 1.88
CA SER A 148 8.30 -2.40 1.50
C SER A 148 7.91 -1.50 2.67
N CYS A 149 7.70 -2.07 3.87
CA CYS A 149 7.39 -1.29 5.07
C CYS A 149 8.53 -0.36 5.49
N ALA A 150 9.78 -0.80 5.35
CA ALA A 150 10.96 0.05 5.61
C ALA A 150 10.99 1.25 4.67
N THR A 151 10.79 1.01 3.35
CA THR A 151 10.73 2.07 2.35
C THR A 151 9.57 3.03 2.63
N ALA A 152 8.38 2.50 2.92
CA ALA A 152 7.20 3.30 3.22
C ALA A 152 7.42 4.19 4.46
N LEU A 153 7.99 3.64 5.54
CA LEU A 153 8.35 4.42 6.73
C LEU A 153 9.34 5.53 6.41
N GLY A 154 10.40 5.24 5.64
CA GLY A 154 11.39 6.24 5.25
C GLY A 154 10.78 7.38 4.43
N MET A 155 10.02 7.03 3.40
CA MET A 155 9.37 8.00 2.51
C MET A 155 8.32 8.83 3.25
N CYS A 156 7.43 8.21 4.03
CA CYS A 156 6.40 8.94 4.76
C CYS A 156 6.98 9.79 5.90
N CYS A 157 8.06 9.34 6.57
CA CYS A 157 8.79 10.18 7.52
C CYS A 157 9.43 11.40 6.83
N TYR A 158 9.97 11.24 5.61
CA TYR A 158 10.51 12.37 4.86
C TYR A 158 9.41 13.38 4.50
N ILE A 159 8.26 12.90 4.01
CA ILE A 159 7.11 13.77 3.65
C ILE A 159 6.58 14.50 4.88
N ALA A 160 6.40 13.80 6.01
CA ALA A 160 5.91 14.40 7.25
C ALA A 160 6.96 15.27 7.97
N ALA A 161 8.25 15.16 7.64
CA ALA A 161 9.30 16.00 8.19
C ALA A 161 9.48 17.31 7.41
N ALA A 162 8.79 17.49 6.28
CA ALA A 162 8.88 18.71 5.47
C ALA A 162 8.32 19.96 6.19
N ASP A 163 7.74 19.82 7.37
CA ASP A 163 7.31 20.92 8.26
C ASP A 163 8.42 21.47 9.17
N LEU A 164 9.67 21.01 9.02
CA LEU A 164 10.83 21.60 9.69
C LEU A 164 11.36 22.82 8.90
N GLU A 165 10.64 23.94 8.98
CA GLU A 165 11.19 25.29 8.76
C GLU A 165 11.55 25.97 10.09
#